data_AF-A0A7C5HLI4-F1
#
_entry.id   AF-A0A7C5HLI4-F1
#
_cell.length_a   1.000
_cell.length_b   1.000
_cell.length_c   1.000
_cell.angle_alpha   90.00
_cell.angle_beta   90.00
_cell.angle_gamma   90.00
#
_symmetry.space_group_name_H-M   'P 1'
#
loop_
_entity.id
_entity.type
_entity.pdbx_description
1 polymer ?
#
loop_
_entity_poly.entity_id
_entity_poly.type
_entity_poly.pdbx_seq_one_letter_code
_entity_poly.pdbx_strand_id
1 'polypeptide(L)'
;MFNRENKLRGEYPFNFSMFLGMEHSSYSVNLSEYTVNQPKFEYTPFYEKFVGKLPDEIHNKGINPDGLLYFGFHQNLKITENTEVKIFLSVAKNSKKAKEIFNESFNTINPIKESERNWQKFFNSVPHFECSDKFIEKYYWYRWFGLRLFMMKDSYSYPCVCEGPAYFRMPISYSAQCHMLETRWMDNPKVAEGSFLNFVKNQNQNGSYPGNLYPIDIDRKSFYH
;
A
#
# COMPACT_ATOMS: atom_id res chain seq x y z
N MET A 1 21.15 22.08 6.28
CA MET A 1 21.13 20.94 7.21
C MET A 1 19.96 20.00 6.89
N PHE A 2 19.85 19.56 5.64
CA PHE A 2 18.82 18.62 5.17
C PHE A 2 19.54 17.47 4.48
N ASN A 3 19.82 16.40 5.23
CA ASN A 3 20.36 15.16 4.67
C ASN A 3 19.86 13.97 5.49
N ARG A 4 18.54 13.91 5.74
CA ARG A 4 17.92 12.68 6.20
C ARG A 4 17.47 11.93 4.95
N GLU A 5 18.33 11.02 4.51
CA GLU A 5 18.01 10.03 3.49
C GLU A 5 16.71 9.32 3.87
N ASN A 6 15.62 9.67 3.17
CA ASN A 6 14.32 9.01 3.24
C ASN A 6 14.37 7.67 2.49
N LYS A 7 15.31 6.81 2.87
CA LYS A 7 15.41 5.47 2.31
C LYS A 7 14.48 4.55 3.08
N LEU A 8 13.62 3.82 2.37
CA LEU A 8 13.23 2.50 2.83
C LEU A 8 14.54 1.69 2.88
N ARG A 9 15.15 1.62 4.06
CA ARG A 9 16.37 0.85 4.30
C ARG A 9 16.03 -0.65 4.25
N GLY A 10 16.90 -1.44 3.63
CA GLY A 10 16.71 -2.87 3.38
C GLY A 10 17.69 -3.41 2.35
N GLU A 11 17.92 -4.73 2.36
CA GLU A 11 18.75 -5.40 1.34
C GLU A 11 18.05 -5.35 -0.03
N TYR A 12 18.69 -4.64 -0.97
CA TYR A 12 18.34 -4.66 -2.38
C TYR A 12 19.16 -5.75 -3.08
N PRO A 13 18.61 -6.44 -4.10
CA PRO A 13 17.39 -6.07 -4.83
C PRO A 13 16.10 -6.71 -4.30
N PHE A 14 15.04 -5.91 -4.21
CA PHE A 14 13.67 -6.41 -4.09
C PHE A 14 13.15 -6.79 -5.48
N ASN A 15 12.92 -8.08 -5.70
CA ASN A 15 12.26 -8.56 -6.91
C ASN A 15 10.75 -8.64 -6.67
N PHE A 16 9.98 -8.13 -7.63
CA PHE A 16 8.54 -8.35 -7.70
C PHE A 16 8.14 -8.77 -9.11
N SER A 17 6.94 -9.29 -9.22
CA SER A 17 6.31 -9.64 -10.49
C SER A 17 4.91 -9.08 -10.51
N MET A 18 4.51 -8.62 -11.69
CA MET A 18 3.20 -8.05 -11.95
C MET A 18 2.55 -8.83 -13.08
N PHE A 19 1.26 -9.11 -12.95
CA PHE A 19 0.48 -9.79 -13.98
C PHE A 19 -0.75 -8.96 -14.32
N LEU A 20 -0.85 -8.56 -15.59
CA LEU A 20 -2.00 -7.86 -16.14
C LEU A 20 -2.85 -8.87 -16.92
N GLY A 21 -4.13 -8.96 -16.58
CA GLY A 21 -5.11 -9.87 -17.19
C GLY A 21 -5.56 -9.52 -18.60
N MET A 22 -4.71 -8.85 -19.37
CA MET A 22 -5.04 -8.34 -20.68
C MET A 22 -3.77 -8.33 -21.52
N GLU A 23 -3.90 -8.68 -22.79
CA GLU A 23 -2.85 -8.39 -23.76
C GLU A 23 -2.63 -6.88 -23.86
N HIS A 24 -1.39 -6.47 -24.09
CA HIS A 24 -1.03 -5.10 -24.34
C HIS A 24 -0.38 -4.99 -25.71
N SER A 25 -0.74 -3.93 -26.43
CA SER A 25 -0.22 -3.60 -27.76
C SER A 25 1.12 -2.90 -27.68
N SER A 26 1.35 -2.15 -26.59
CA SER A 26 2.62 -1.53 -26.31
C SER A 26 2.81 -1.24 -24.83
N TYR A 27 4.05 -1.00 -24.42
CA TYR A 27 4.40 -0.73 -23.02
C TYR A 27 5.48 0.35 -22.88
N SER A 28 5.67 0.84 -21.66
CA SER A 28 6.82 1.67 -21.30
C SER A 28 7.09 1.58 -19.81
N VAL A 29 8.37 1.40 -19.43
CA VAL A 29 8.81 1.43 -18.03
C VAL A 29 9.83 2.55 -17.88
N ASN A 30 9.58 3.52 -16.99
CA ASN A 30 10.47 4.66 -16.79
C ASN A 30 10.74 4.91 -15.31
N LEU A 31 12.01 5.00 -14.95
CA LEU A 31 12.43 5.60 -13.71
C LEU A 31 12.42 7.12 -13.88
N SER A 32 11.64 7.80 -13.06
CA SER A 32 11.59 9.26 -12.97
C SER A 32 12.13 9.71 -11.62
N GLU A 33 12.55 10.98 -11.53
CA GLU A 33 12.96 11.57 -10.26
C GLU A 33 11.85 11.49 -9.22
N TYR A 34 12.24 11.50 -7.95
CA TYR A 34 11.28 11.40 -6.86
C TYR A 34 10.41 12.66 -6.79
N THR A 35 9.12 12.50 -7.06
CA THR A 35 8.11 13.56 -6.95
C THR A 35 6.92 13.09 -6.12
N VAL A 36 5.95 13.97 -5.87
CA VAL A 36 4.68 13.56 -5.28
C VAL A 36 3.96 12.64 -6.26
N ASN A 37 3.62 11.42 -5.83
CA ASN A 37 2.86 10.48 -6.65
C ASN A 37 1.42 10.98 -6.82
N GLN A 38 1.13 11.58 -7.98
CA GLN A 38 -0.19 12.09 -8.32
C GLN A 38 -0.85 11.18 -9.37
N PRO A 39 -2.13 10.83 -9.22
CA PRO A 39 -2.83 9.93 -10.15
C PRO A 39 -3.33 10.70 -11.39
N LYS A 40 -2.45 11.46 -12.05
CA LYS A 40 -2.76 12.22 -13.27
C LYS A 40 -1.86 11.75 -14.41
N PHE A 41 -2.47 11.36 -15.53
CA PHE A 41 -1.74 10.82 -16.67
C PHE A 41 -0.72 11.83 -17.23
N GLU A 42 -1.09 13.10 -17.24
CA GLU A 42 -0.30 14.24 -17.71
C GLU A 42 1.01 14.42 -16.94
N TYR A 43 1.07 13.89 -15.71
CA TYR A 43 2.26 13.94 -14.85
C TYR A 43 3.09 12.67 -14.92
N THR A 44 2.73 11.74 -15.81
CA THR A 44 3.53 10.53 -16.05
C THR A 44 4.54 10.78 -17.17
N PRO A 45 5.68 10.08 -17.18
CA PRO A 45 6.60 10.08 -18.32
C PRO A 45 5.98 9.61 -19.64
N PHE A 46 4.77 9.04 -19.60
CA PHE A 46 4.06 8.53 -20.76
C PHE A 46 3.36 9.61 -21.55
N TYR A 47 2.93 10.71 -20.90
CA TYR A 47 2.12 11.74 -21.54
C TYR A 47 2.79 12.32 -22.79
N GLU A 48 4.05 12.71 -22.68
CA GLU A 48 4.83 13.26 -23.79
C GLU A 48 5.25 12.19 -24.81
N LYS A 49 5.34 10.93 -24.38
CA LYS A 49 5.78 9.80 -25.21
C LYS A 49 4.63 9.12 -25.96
N PHE A 50 3.40 9.41 -25.60
CA PHE A 50 2.23 8.74 -26.14
C PHE A 50 1.82 9.34 -27.48
N VAL A 51 2.07 8.61 -28.57
CA VAL A 51 1.66 9.00 -29.93
C VAL A 51 0.82 7.87 -30.52
N GLY A 52 -0.39 7.70 -29.99
CA GLY A 52 -1.29 6.58 -30.34
C GLY A 52 -0.81 5.19 -29.87
N LYS A 53 0.39 5.11 -29.28
CA LYS A 53 0.98 3.95 -28.62
C LYS A 53 2.09 4.40 -27.66
N LEU A 54 2.45 3.51 -26.73
CA LEU A 54 3.69 3.63 -25.94
C LEU A 54 4.92 3.18 -26.76
N PRO A 55 6.14 3.61 -26.39
CA PRO A 55 7.37 3.39 -27.17
C PRO A 55 8.01 2.00 -27.09
N ASP A 56 7.46 1.05 -26.32
CA ASP A 56 8.00 -0.32 -26.16
C ASP A 56 9.40 -0.37 -25.51
N GLU A 57 9.63 0.49 -24.53
CA GLU A 57 10.95 0.69 -23.92
C GLU A 57 10.97 0.39 -22.40
N ILE A 58 12.17 0.08 -21.89
CA ILE A 58 12.46 -0.05 -20.46
C ILE A 58 13.65 0.86 -20.13
N HIS A 59 13.37 1.98 -19.49
CA HIS A 59 14.35 2.93 -18.96
C HIS A 59 14.26 2.96 -17.44
N ASN A 60 14.74 1.89 -16.79
CA ASN A 60 14.71 1.72 -15.34
C ASN A 60 16.02 2.10 -14.64
N LYS A 61 16.90 2.83 -15.34
CA LYS A 61 18.18 3.33 -14.82
C LYS A 61 18.25 4.84 -15.05
N GLY A 62 18.71 5.56 -14.05
CA GLY A 62 18.96 7.01 -14.10
C GLY A 62 20.31 7.35 -13.49
N ILE A 63 20.65 8.64 -13.49
CA ILE A 63 21.85 9.15 -12.79
C ILE A 63 21.75 8.85 -11.29
N ASN A 64 20.54 8.98 -10.73
CA ASN A 64 20.21 8.55 -9.37
C ASN A 64 19.40 7.23 -9.44
N PRO A 65 19.76 6.19 -8.68
CA PRO A 65 18.93 4.99 -8.55
C PRO A 65 17.61 5.23 -7.79
N ASP A 66 17.49 6.33 -7.05
CA ASP A 66 16.31 6.67 -6.26
C ASP A 66 15.28 7.43 -7.12
N GLY A 67 14.02 6.98 -7.11
CA GLY A 67 12.96 7.61 -7.90
C GLY A 67 11.63 6.89 -7.86
N LEU A 68 10.71 7.32 -8.72
CA LEU A 68 9.45 6.65 -8.99
C LEU A 68 9.58 5.81 -10.26
N LEU A 69 9.30 4.52 -10.15
CA LEU A 69 9.26 3.61 -11.29
C LEU A 69 7.84 3.54 -11.85
N TYR A 70 7.63 4.15 -13.01
CA TYR A 70 6.37 4.14 -13.73
C TYR A 70 6.29 2.93 -14.65
N PHE A 71 5.16 2.22 -14.59
CA PHE A 71 4.81 1.14 -15.52
C PHE A 71 3.58 1.54 -16.33
N GLY A 72 3.72 1.57 -17.66
CA GLY A 72 2.66 1.89 -18.59
C GLY A 72 2.39 0.70 -19.50
N PHE A 73 1.13 0.32 -19.61
CA PHE A 73 0.65 -0.67 -20.58
C PHE A 73 -0.45 -0.01 -21.40
N HIS A 74 -0.41 -0.24 -22.70
CA HIS A 74 -1.36 0.34 -23.64
C HIS A 74 -2.01 -0.77 -24.47
N GLN A 75 -3.32 -0.70 -24.61
CA GLN A 75 -4.12 -1.59 -25.44
C GLN A 75 -5.27 -0.80 -26.06
N ASN A 76 -5.46 -0.97 -27.37
CA ASN A 76 -6.64 -0.44 -28.05
C ASN A 76 -7.81 -1.42 -27.88
N LEU A 77 -8.89 -0.93 -27.28
CA LEU A 77 -10.12 -1.70 -27.10
C LEU A 77 -11.19 -1.17 -28.04
N LYS A 78 -11.80 -2.06 -28.84
CA LYS A 78 -13.00 -1.73 -29.61
C LYS A 78 -14.19 -1.86 -28.68
N ILE A 79 -14.77 -0.73 -28.30
CA ILE A 79 -15.95 -0.67 -27.44
C ILE A 79 -17.17 -0.46 -28.34
N THR A 80 -18.15 -1.35 -28.24
CA THR A 80 -19.48 -1.20 -28.84
C THR A 80 -20.52 -0.93 -27.76
N GLU A 81 -21.75 -0.65 -28.16
CA GLU A 81 -22.87 -0.64 -27.22
C GLU A 81 -22.92 -1.98 -26.45
N ASN A 82 -23.06 -1.90 -25.12
CA ASN A 82 -23.06 -3.03 -24.17
C ASN A 82 -21.72 -3.76 -23.96
N THR A 83 -20.58 -3.22 -24.37
CA THR A 83 -19.27 -3.80 -24.01
C THR A 83 -18.94 -3.55 -22.53
N GLU A 84 -18.74 -4.61 -21.75
CA GLU A 84 -18.17 -4.53 -20.39
C GLU A 84 -16.66 -4.85 -20.45
N VAL A 85 -15.83 -3.96 -19.88
CA VAL A 85 -14.38 -4.16 -19.78
C VAL A 85 -14.00 -4.39 -18.32
N LYS A 86 -13.35 -5.52 -18.05
CA LYS A 86 -12.79 -5.86 -16.73
C LYS A 86 -11.28 -5.99 -16.84
N ILE A 87 -10.56 -5.21 -16.04
CA ILE A 87 -9.10 -5.24 -15.99
C ILE A 87 -8.70 -5.72 -14.60
N PHE A 88 -7.84 -6.73 -14.56
CA PHE A 88 -7.30 -7.30 -13.34
C PHE A 88 -5.78 -7.14 -13.35
N LEU A 89 -5.24 -6.68 -12.22
CA LEU A 89 -3.81 -6.50 -12.00
C LEU A 89 -3.43 -7.13 -10.68
N SER A 90 -2.40 -7.98 -10.69
CA SER A 90 -1.83 -8.53 -9.45
C SER A 90 -0.35 -8.20 -9.36
N VAL A 91 0.13 -8.02 -8.13
CA VAL A 91 1.54 -7.75 -7.80
C VAL A 91 1.95 -8.67 -6.66
N ALA A 92 3.09 -9.34 -6.80
CA ALA A 92 3.63 -10.23 -5.77
C ALA A 92 5.17 -10.28 -5.83
N LYS A 93 5.81 -10.94 -4.86
CA LYS A 93 7.28 -11.11 -4.83
C LYS A 93 7.83 -12.00 -5.97
N ASN A 94 6.98 -12.83 -6.59
CA ASN A 94 7.38 -13.68 -7.71
C ASN A 94 6.21 -13.96 -8.66
N SER A 95 6.53 -14.40 -9.88
CA SER A 95 5.59 -14.58 -10.98
C SER A 95 4.53 -15.64 -10.70
N LYS A 96 4.92 -16.75 -10.05
CA LYS A 96 3.99 -17.82 -9.66
C LYS A 96 2.90 -17.26 -8.74
N LYS A 97 3.29 -16.54 -7.68
CA LYS A 97 2.32 -15.97 -6.73
C LYS A 97 1.47 -14.86 -7.34
N ALA A 98 2.03 -14.03 -8.22
CA ALA A 98 1.26 -13.01 -8.94
C ALA A 98 0.18 -13.67 -9.80
N LYS A 99 0.51 -14.76 -10.51
CA LYS A 99 -0.44 -15.52 -11.33
C LYS A 99 -1.52 -16.24 -10.49
N GLU A 100 -1.15 -16.78 -9.33
CA GLU A 100 -2.11 -17.35 -8.38
C GLU A 100 -3.15 -16.31 -7.92
N ILE A 101 -2.69 -15.14 -7.44
CA ILE A 101 -3.57 -14.03 -7.00
C ILE A 101 -4.45 -13.54 -8.15
N PHE A 102 -3.89 -13.46 -9.36
CA PHE A 102 -4.64 -13.12 -10.56
C PHE A 102 -5.78 -14.11 -10.81
N ASN A 103 -5.48 -15.41 -10.82
CA ASN A 103 -6.48 -16.46 -11.08
C ASN A 103 -7.57 -16.47 -10.01
N GLU A 104 -7.22 -16.28 -8.73
CA GLU A 104 -8.18 -16.13 -7.64
C GLU A 104 -9.13 -14.95 -7.89
N SER A 105 -8.58 -13.79 -8.27
CA SER A 105 -9.35 -12.57 -8.54
C SER A 105 -10.22 -12.71 -9.79
N PHE A 106 -9.67 -13.30 -10.86
CA PHE A 106 -10.35 -13.49 -12.15
C PHE A 106 -11.52 -14.47 -12.04
N ASN A 107 -11.37 -15.54 -11.25
CA ASN A 107 -12.41 -16.53 -11.02
C ASN A 107 -13.44 -16.08 -9.98
N THR A 108 -13.28 -14.91 -9.38
CA THR A 108 -14.27 -14.36 -8.44
C THR A 108 -15.50 -13.88 -9.23
N ILE A 109 -16.65 -14.51 -8.99
CA ILE A 109 -17.91 -14.26 -9.73
C ILE A 109 -18.32 -12.78 -9.70
N ASN A 110 -18.16 -12.12 -8.54
CA ASN A 110 -18.46 -10.71 -8.37
C ASN A 110 -17.45 -10.06 -7.41
N PRO A 111 -16.32 -9.54 -7.94
CA PRO A 111 -15.25 -8.98 -7.12
C PRO A 111 -15.68 -7.71 -6.37
N ILE A 112 -16.64 -6.96 -6.91
CA ILE A 112 -17.19 -5.76 -6.25
C ILE A 112 -17.95 -6.17 -4.99
N LYS A 113 -18.87 -7.13 -5.11
CA LYS A 113 -19.66 -7.63 -3.98
C LYS A 113 -18.79 -8.29 -2.92
N GLU A 114 -17.71 -8.96 -3.33
CA GLU A 114 -16.75 -9.53 -2.39
C GLU A 114 -15.96 -8.44 -1.63
N SER A 115 -15.57 -7.36 -2.30
CA SER A 115 -14.99 -6.18 -1.66
C SER A 115 -15.95 -5.55 -0.65
N GLU A 116 -17.23 -5.38 -1.01
CA GLU A 116 -18.26 -4.85 -0.11
C GLU A 116 -18.42 -5.72 1.14
N ARG A 117 -18.54 -7.05 0.97
CA ARG A 117 -18.60 -8.00 2.10
C ARG A 117 -17.37 -7.91 2.99
N ASN A 118 -16.20 -7.75 2.38
CA ASN A 118 -14.95 -7.63 3.12
C ASN A 118 -14.91 -6.35 3.98
N TRP A 119 -15.41 -5.22 3.46
CA TRP A 119 -15.60 -3.98 4.22
C TRP A 119 -16.65 -4.13 5.33
N GLN A 120 -17.81 -4.70 5.02
CA GLN A 120 -18.87 -4.95 5.99
C GLN A 120 -18.37 -5.84 7.14
N LYS A 121 -17.66 -6.93 6.84
CA LYS A 121 -17.05 -7.80 7.85
C LYS A 121 -16.12 -7.04 8.79
N PHE A 122 -15.36 -6.06 8.27
CA PHE A 122 -14.51 -5.25 9.12
C PHE A 122 -15.32 -4.30 10.02
N PHE A 123 -16.28 -3.56 9.47
CA PHE A 123 -17.10 -2.63 10.26
C PHE A 123 -17.98 -3.37 11.28
N ASN A 124 -18.30 -4.63 11.04
CA ASN A 124 -18.96 -5.50 12.02
C ASN A 124 -18.02 -6.01 13.13
N SER A 125 -16.70 -5.86 12.99
CA SER A 125 -15.69 -6.29 13.96
C SER A 125 -15.20 -5.18 14.91
N VAL A 126 -15.80 -4.00 14.80
CA VAL A 126 -15.51 -2.82 15.64
C VAL A 126 -16.78 -2.40 16.36
N PRO A 127 -16.70 -1.62 17.46
CA PRO A 127 -17.88 -1.22 18.19
C PRO A 127 -18.84 -0.42 17.30
N HIS A 128 -20.13 -0.69 17.48
CA HIS A 128 -21.15 0.12 16.84
C HIS A 128 -21.28 1.47 17.56
N PHE A 129 -21.44 2.55 16.78
CA PHE A 129 -21.66 3.90 17.31
C PHE A 129 -22.73 4.63 16.50
N GLU A 130 -23.67 5.23 17.22
CA GLU A 130 -24.72 6.09 16.71
C GLU A 130 -24.91 7.25 17.69
N CYS A 131 -25.16 8.46 17.17
CA CYS A 131 -25.55 9.59 18.02
C CYS A 131 -26.40 10.60 17.24
N SER A 132 -26.94 11.60 17.94
CA SER A 132 -27.77 12.65 17.34
C SER A 132 -27.00 13.57 16.40
N ASP A 133 -25.69 13.74 16.62
CA ASP A 133 -24.82 14.54 15.75
C ASP A 133 -24.25 13.68 14.61
N LYS A 134 -24.77 13.90 13.40
CA LYS A 134 -24.36 13.13 12.21
C LYS A 134 -22.94 13.42 11.74
N PHE A 135 -22.32 14.53 12.14
CA PHE A 135 -20.91 14.78 11.85
C PHE A 135 -20.00 13.96 12.77
N ILE A 136 -20.34 13.86 14.06
CA ILE A 136 -19.60 13.03 15.02
C ILE A 136 -19.73 11.54 14.66
N GLU A 137 -20.93 11.08 14.35
CA GLU A 137 -21.17 9.71 13.89
C GLU A 137 -20.37 9.38 12.62
N LYS A 138 -20.38 10.29 11.62
CA LYS A 138 -19.57 10.12 10.41
C LYS A 138 -18.07 10.11 10.71
N TYR A 139 -17.60 11.01 11.59
CA TYR A 139 -16.20 11.08 11.98
C TYR A 139 -15.73 9.78 12.65
N TYR A 140 -16.55 9.21 13.53
CA TYR A 140 -16.29 7.91 14.16
C TYR A 140 -16.04 6.81 13.12
N TRP A 141 -16.94 6.65 12.15
CA TRP A 141 -16.77 5.64 11.11
C TRP A 141 -15.60 5.94 10.18
N TYR A 142 -15.32 7.22 9.93
CA TYR A 142 -14.16 7.64 9.15
C TYR A 142 -12.82 7.32 9.86
N ARG A 143 -12.77 7.37 11.20
CA ARG A 143 -11.60 6.91 11.98
C ARG A 143 -11.31 5.43 11.73
N TRP A 144 -12.32 4.57 11.84
CA TRP A 144 -12.17 3.14 11.55
C TRP A 144 -11.80 2.84 10.10
N PHE A 145 -12.37 3.59 9.15
CA PHE A 145 -11.95 3.53 7.75
C PHE A 145 -10.45 3.82 7.60
N GLY A 146 -9.95 4.90 8.21
CA GLY A 146 -8.53 5.26 8.19
C GLY A 146 -7.63 4.19 8.82
N LEU A 147 -7.99 3.69 10.00
CA LEU A 147 -7.26 2.62 10.68
C LEU A 147 -7.14 1.36 9.80
N ARG A 148 -8.22 1.00 9.08
CA ARG A 148 -8.20 -0.12 8.14
C ARG A 148 -7.27 0.09 6.97
N LEU A 149 -7.31 1.28 6.35
CA LEU A 149 -6.45 1.59 5.20
C LEU A 149 -4.96 1.46 5.54
N PHE A 150 -4.58 1.82 6.76
CA PHE A 150 -3.18 1.78 7.21
C PHE A 150 -2.82 0.52 8.02
N MET A 151 -3.75 -0.41 8.18
CA MET A 151 -3.48 -1.71 8.78
C MET A 151 -2.55 -2.54 7.90
N MET A 152 -1.61 -3.24 8.51
CA MET A 152 -0.71 -4.21 7.89
C MET A 152 -0.89 -5.54 8.60
N LYS A 153 -1.21 -6.59 7.85
CA LYS A 153 -1.44 -7.93 8.43
C LYS A 153 -0.22 -8.84 8.27
N ASP A 154 0.43 -8.78 7.11
CA ASP A 154 1.46 -9.75 6.71
C ASP A 154 2.83 -9.13 6.41
N SER A 155 2.95 -7.80 6.51
CA SER A 155 4.21 -7.08 6.22
C SER A 155 5.16 -7.00 7.41
N TYR A 156 4.68 -7.33 8.60
CA TYR A 156 5.43 -7.33 9.85
C TYR A 156 5.24 -8.67 10.55
N SER A 157 6.00 -8.91 11.63
CA SER A 157 5.89 -10.16 12.39
C SER A 157 4.54 -10.31 13.08
N TYR A 158 3.91 -9.18 13.42
CA TYR A 158 2.57 -9.12 14.00
C TYR A 158 1.74 -8.07 13.25
N PRO A 159 0.40 -8.21 13.20
CA PRO A 159 -0.44 -7.20 12.57
C PRO A 159 -0.33 -5.86 13.31
N CYS A 160 -0.33 -4.75 12.57
CA CYS A 160 -0.16 -3.42 13.13
C CYS A 160 -0.85 -2.34 12.29
N VAL A 161 -0.85 -1.11 12.78
CA VAL A 161 -1.32 0.07 12.02
C VAL A 161 -0.13 1.00 11.78
N CYS A 162 0.04 1.43 10.53
CA CYS A 162 1.01 2.46 10.17
C CYS A 162 0.45 3.87 10.40
N GLU A 163 1.33 4.85 10.58
CA GLU A 163 0.91 6.25 10.81
C GLU A 163 0.15 6.86 9.63
N GLY A 164 0.46 6.45 8.40
CA GLY A 164 -0.22 6.96 7.21
C GLY A 164 0.31 6.40 5.89
N PRO A 165 0.10 7.11 4.77
CA PRO A 165 0.61 6.72 3.47
C PRO A 165 2.07 7.16 3.25
N ALA A 166 2.66 6.70 2.14
CA ALA A 166 4.01 7.09 1.70
C ALA A 166 5.06 6.95 2.81
N TYR A 167 5.73 8.05 3.19
CA TYR A 167 6.75 8.07 4.24
C TYR A 167 6.23 7.52 5.58
N PHE A 168 4.95 7.76 5.89
CA PHE A 168 4.32 7.31 7.12
C PHE A 168 3.77 5.88 7.04
N ARG A 169 4.04 5.15 5.95
CA ARG A 169 3.62 3.75 5.75
C ARG A 169 4.52 2.76 6.51
N MET A 170 4.67 3.03 7.81
CA MET A 170 5.39 2.22 8.78
C MET A 170 4.81 2.44 10.19
N PRO A 171 4.95 1.49 11.13
CA PRO A 171 4.74 1.74 12.55
C PRO A 171 5.74 2.78 13.07
N ILE A 172 5.21 3.78 13.77
CA ILE A 172 5.98 4.85 14.40
C ILE A 172 5.62 4.85 15.88
N SER A 173 6.62 4.82 16.77
CA SER A 173 6.39 4.61 18.21
C SER A 173 5.44 5.65 18.82
N TYR A 174 5.55 6.91 18.37
CA TYR A 174 4.75 8.03 18.84
C TYR A 174 3.25 7.86 18.54
N SER A 175 2.88 7.48 17.31
CA SER A 175 1.49 7.33 16.89
C SER A 175 0.92 5.93 17.11
N ALA A 176 1.77 4.92 17.23
CA ALA A 176 1.36 3.54 17.45
C ALA A 176 0.44 3.41 18.67
N GLN A 177 0.74 4.13 19.76
CA GLN A 177 -0.10 4.10 20.96
C GLN A 177 -1.52 4.65 20.72
N CYS A 178 -1.69 5.68 19.89
CA CYS A 178 -3.00 6.20 19.53
C CYS A 178 -3.82 5.10 18.83
N HIS A 179 -3.21 4.41 17.86
CA HIS A 179 -3.87 3.33 17.14
C HIS A 179 -4.16 2.13 18.06
N MET A 180 -3.28 1.81 19.02
CA MET A 180 -3.51 0.75 20.01
C MET A 180 -4.72 1.06 20.90
N LEU A 181 -4.88 2.31 21.34
CA LEU A 181 -6.01 2.74 22.17
C LEU A 181 -7.35 2.64 21.45
N GLU A 182 -7.36 2.81 20.13
CA GLU A 182 -8.55 2.61 19.30
C GLU A 182 -8.75 1.11 19.01
N THR A 183 -7.76 0.43 18.43
CA THR A 183 -7.86 -0.95 17.94
C THR A 183 -8.02 -2.00 19.05
N ARG A 184 -7.74 -1.69 20.32
CA ARG A 184 -8.06 -2.57 21.45
C ARG A 184 -9.57 -2.80 21.62
N TRP A 185 -10.41 -1.93 21.05
CA TRP A 185 -11.86 -2.05 21.10
C TRP A 185 -12.43 -2.93 19.98
N MET A 186 -11.61 -3.41 19.06
CA MET A 186 -12.04 -4.43 18.09
C MET A 186 -12.39 -5.73 18.80
N ASP A 187 -13.24 -6.57 18.20
CA ASP A 187 -13.57 -7.89 18.73
C ASP A 187 -12.33 -8.78 18.95
N ASN A 188 -11.27 -8.51 18.19
CA ASN A 188 -9.98 -9.17 18.28
C ASN A 188 -8.86 -8.14 18.52
N PRO A 189 -8.22 -8.12 19.70
CA PRO A 189 -7.22 -7.12 20.05
C PRO A 189 -5.84 -7.34 19.40
N LYS A 190 -5.67 -8.39 18.57
CA LYS A 190 -4.37 -8.74 17.96
C LYS A 190 -3.69 -7.61 17.22
N VAL A 191 -4.44 -6.66 16.66
CA VAL A 191 -3.86 -5.48 15.98
C VAL A 191 -3.22 -4.52 16.98
N ALA A 192 -3.87 -4.29 18.13
CA ALA A 192 -3.32 -3.47 19.20
C ALA A 192 -2.08 -4.15 19.82
N GLU A 193 -2.22 -5.43 20.18
CA GLU A 193 -1.12 -6.24 20.71
C GLU A 193 0.04 -6.31 19.73
N GLY A 194 -0.23 -6.60 18.46
CA GLY A 194 0.78 -6.72 17.42
C GLY A 194 1.49 -5.40 17.12
N SER A 195 0.79 -4.26 17.21
CA SER A 195 1.43 -2.94 17.12
C SER A 195 2.50 -2.77 18.20
N PHE A 196 2.24 -3.21 19.44
CA PHE A 196 3.23 -3.20 20.51
C PHE A 196 4.33 -4.26 20.34
N LEU A 197 3.95 -5.51 20.06
CA LEU A 197 4.88 -6.64 19.96
C LEU A 197 5.93 -6.45 18.86
N ASN A 198 5.60 -5.72 17.78
CA ASN A 198 6.59 -5.36 16.77
C ASN A 198 7.69 -4.44 17.32
N PHE A 199 7.42 -3.55 18.28
CA PHE A 199 8.47 -2.75 18.95
C PHE A 199 9.24 -3.58 19.96
N VAL A 200 8.56 -4.43 20.75
CA VAL A 200 9.21 -5.35 21.71
C VAL A 200 10.21 -6.26 21.02
N LYS A 201 9.82 -6.87 19.90
CA LYS A 201 10.69 -7.72 19.09
C LYS A 201 11.96 -6.99 18.63
N ASN A 202 11.88 -5.68 18.44
CA ASN A 202 12.94 -4.85 17.87
C ASN A 202 13.57 -3.91 18.90
N GLN A 203 13.36 -4.16 20.19
CA GLN A 203 13.96 -3.40 21.28
C GLN A 203 15.49 -3.39 21.15
N ASN A 204 16.09 -2.23 21.40
CA ASN A 204 17.53 -2.08 21.44
C ASN A 204 18.10 -2.71 22.72
N GLN A 205 19.40 -3.03 22.70
CA GLN A 205 20.09 -3.63 23.86
C GLN A 205 20.01 -2.76 25.14
N ASN A 206 19.89 -1.44 24.98
CA ASN A 206 19.74 -0.50 26.08
C ASN A 206 18.28 -0.37 26.59
N GLY A 207 17.36 -1.21 26.11
CA GLY A 207 15.95 -1.19 26.49
C GLY A 207 15.08 -0.16 25.75
N SER A 208 15.67 0.73 24.94
CA SER A 208 14.89 1.68 24.13
C SER A 208 14.16 0.99 22.96
N TYR A 209 13.02 1.53 22.58
CA TYR A 209 12.35 1.16 21.33
C TYR A 209 12.76 2.09 20.19
N PRO A 210 12.93 1.57 18.96
CA PRO A 210 13.19 2.42 17.79
C PRO A 210 11.98 3.30 17.47
N GLY A 211 12.23 4.49 16.92
CA GLY A 211 11.19 5.43 16.52
C GLY A 211 10.35 4.94 15.35
N ASN A 212 10.97 4.20 14.42
CA ASN A 212 10.36 3.75 13.17
C ASN A 212 10.69 2.27 12.91
N LEU A 213 9.71 1.49 12.44
CA LEU A 213 9.90 0.09 12.03
C LEU A 213 9.66 -0.06 10.52
N TYR A 214 10.70 -0.33 9.73
CA TYR A 214 10.51 -0.64 8.32
C TYR A 214 10.27 -2.15 8.11
N PRO A 215 9.59 -2.56 7.02
CA PRO A 215 9.31 -3.98 6.78
C PRO A 215 10.55 -4.85 6.56
N ILE A 216 11.68 -4.25 6.16
CA ILE A 216 12.90 -4.96 5.76
C ILE A 216 14.07 -4.68 6.72
N ASP A 217 14.12 -3.48 7.32
CA ASP A 217 15.21 -3.06 8.19
C ASP A 217 14.70 -2.17 9.33
N ILE A 218 15.53 -1.90 10.33
CA ILE A 218 15.21 -1.04 11.46
C ILE A 218 16.33 -0.03 11.63
N ASP A 219 15.99 1.25 11.59
CA ASP A 219 16.93 2.28 12.01
C ASP A 219 16.99 2.29 13.54
N ARG A 220 17.93 1.52 14.10
CA ARG A 220 18.13 1.41 15.55
C ARG A 220 18.54 2.73 16.23
N LYS A 221 19.01 3.71 15.45
CA LYS A 221 19.34 5.05 15.93
C LYS A 221 18.18 6.03 15.75
N SER A 222 17.12 5.63 15.04
CA SER A 222 15.94 6.47 14.88
C SER A 222 15.23 6.62 16.22
N PHE A 223 15.01 7.87 16.58
CA PHE A 223 14.14 8.29 17.66
C PHE A 223 13.12 9.25 17.06
N TYR A 224 11.85 9.05 17.38
CA TYR A 224 10.76 9.85 16.84
C TYR A 224 9.89 10.31 18.01
N HIS A 225 10.19 11.53 18.47
CA HIS A 225 9.62 12.26 19.60
C HIS A 225 9.73 11.62 20.98
#